data_AF-A0A519UWJ3-F1
#
_entry.id   AF-A0A519UWJ3-F1
#
_cell.length_a   1.000
_cell.length_b   1.000
_cell.length_c   1.000
_cell.angle_alpha   90.00
_cell.angle_beta   90.00
_cell.angle_gamma   90.00
#
_symmetry.space_group_name_H-M   'P 1'
#
loop_
_entity.id
_entity.type
_entity.pdbx_description
1 polymer ?
#
loop_
_entity_poly.entity_id
_entity_poly.type
_entity_poly.pdbx_seq_one_letter_code
_entity_poly.pdbx_strand_id
1 'polypeptide(L)'
;MLKLKIKLFALFLCGTLGLQAQTNQYKYKRELKGINTTWNSLQLPNKLFSKAQVGLADLRIYGYKGKDTVEVPYILEQSANQITESETPFNIINQSSNANAFYYTFQASNISTINQIKLSFKQLNFDWKVVLEGSNDNQ
;
A
#
# COMPACT_ATOMS: atom_id res chain seq x y z
N MET A 1 38.61 -46.15 11.94
CA MET A 1 38.85 -44.69 12.12
C MET A 1 38.59 -43.87 10.86
N LEU A 2 39.06 -44.28 9.67
CA LEU A 2 38.89 -43.51 8.42
C LEU A 2 37.41 -43.23 8.05
N LYS A 3 36.52 -44.24 8.21
CA LYS A 3 35.08 -44.07 7.94
C LYS A 3 34.39 -43.03 8.83
N LEU A 4 34.83 -42.90 10.09
CA LEU A 4 34.30 -41.90 11.02
C LEU A 4 34.76 -40.49 10.63
N LYS A 5 36.04 -40.36 10.22
CA LYS A 5 36.60 -39.09 9.71
C LYS A 5 35.87 -38.61 8.44
N ILE A 6 35.55 -39.53 7.52
CA ILE A 6 34.80 -39.22 6.30
C ILE A 6 33.37 -38.76 6.63
N LYS A 7 32.69 -39.42 7.57
CA LYS A 7 31.35 -39.00 8.03
C LYS A 7 31.36 -37.63 8.70
N LEU A 8 32.35 -37.35 9.57
CA LEU A 8 32.50 -36.03 10.16
C LEU A 8 32.79 -34.96 9.12
N PHE A 9 33.64 -35.26 8.13
CA PHE A 9 33.97 -34.32 7.07
C PHE A 9 32.77 -34.01 6.17
N ALA A 10 31.97 -35.03 5.81
CA ALA A 10 30.72 -34.84 5.07
C ALA A 10 29.70 -34.01 5.86
N LEU A 11 29.59 -34.23 7.17
CA LEU A 11 28.71 -33.45 8.04
C LEU A 11 29.16 -31.97 8.11
N PHE A 12 30.46 -31.72 8.20
CA PHE A 12 31.02 -30.36 8.18
C PHE A 12 30.78 -29.67 6.83
N LEU A 13 30.91 -30.40 5.72
CA LEU A 13 30.67 -29.88 4.37
C LEU A 13 29.18 -29.53 4.13
N CYS A 14 28.25 -30.32 4.67
CA CYS A 14 26.81 -30.00 4.61
C CYS A 14 26.45 -28.77 5.45
N GLY A 15 27.17 -28.51 6.55
CA GLY A 15 26.93 -27.36 7.42
C GLY A 15 27.29 -26.01 6.78
N THR A 16 28.20 -25.96 5.80
CA THR A 16 28.63 -24.71 5.17
C THR A 16 27.75 -24.26 4.01
N LEU A 17 26.93 -25.16 3.44
CA LEU A 17 26.07 -24.84 2.30
C LEU A 17 24.87 -23.94 2.66
N GLY A 18 24.54 -23.80 3.95
CA GLY A 18 23.43 -22.96 4.43
C GLY A 18 23.81 -21.55 4.88
N LEU A 19 25.09 -21.17 4.83
CA LEU A 19 25.54 -19.86 5.33
C LEU A 19 25.38 -18.77 4.26
N GLN A 20 24.15 -18.32 4.07
CA GLN A 20 23.84 -17.14 3.26
C GLN A 20 23.84 -15.89 4.14
N ALA A 21 25.02 -15.30 4.39
CA ALA A 21 25.14 -13.97 5.00
C ALA A 21 24.93 -12.83 3.99
N GLN A 22 24.46 -13.14 2.78
CA GLN A 22 24.36 -12.17 1.71
C GLN A 22 23.14 -11.28 1.93
N THR A 23 23.39 -9.97 2.04
CA THR A 23 22.33 -8.97 1.90
C THR A 23 21.55 -9.26 0.62
N ASN A 24 20.22 -9.22 0.68
CA ASN A 24 19.39 -9.40 -0.52
C ASN A 24 19.88 -8.46 -1.63
N GLN A 25 19.78 -8.92 -2.88
CA GLN A 25 20.15 -8.12 -4.04
C GLN A 25 19.12 -7.00 -4.28
N TYR A 26 19.16 -5.96 -3.46
CA TYR A 26 18.36 -4.75 -3.65
C TYR A 26 18.83 -4.00 -4.88
N LYS A 27 17.91 -3.78 -5.82
CA LYS A 27 18.16 -3.04 -7.07
C LYS A 27 18.39 -1.54 -6.82
N TYR A 28 17.79 -1.01 -5.76
CA TYR A 28 17.88 0.40 -5.40
C TYR A 28 18.56 0.53 -4.04
N LYS A 29 19.62 1.32 -3.99
CA LYS A 29 20.37 1.66 -2.77
C LYS A 29 20.64 3.15 -2.76
N ARG A 30 20.63 3.75 -1.57
CA ARG A 30 20.93 5.17 -1.37
C ARG A 30 21.73 5.34 -0.08
N GLU A 31 22.80 6.11 -0.15
CA GLU A 31 23.56 6.54 1.02
C GLU A 31 22.73 7.50 1.88
N LEU A 32 22.70 7.26 3.20
CA LEU A 32 22.12 8.19 4.17
C LEU A 32 23.21 9.13 4.68
N LYS A 33 22.99 10.45 4.53
CA LYS A 33 23.93 11.49 4.96
C LYS A 33 23.40 12.20 6.20
N GLY A 34 24.30 12.78 6.99
CA GLY A 34 23.92 13.62 8.14
C GLY A 34 23.50 12.87 9.40
N ILE A 35 23.87 11.60 9.55
CA ILE A 35 23.59 10.79 10.73
C ILE A 35 24.59 11.19 11.83
N ASN A 36 24.14 11.97 12.81
CA ASN A 36 25.00 12.53 13.87
C ASN A 36 24.60 12.11 15.29
N THR A 37 23.42 11.52 15.45
CA THR A 37 22.87 11.05 16.74
C THR A 37 22.49 9.57 16.66
N THR A 38 22.14 8.98 17.81
CA THR A 38 21.63 7.60 17.90
C THR A 38 20.27 7.44 17.21
N TRP A 39 19.39 8.43 17.35
CA TRP A 39 18.06 8.47 16.72
C TRP A 39 17.98 9.62 15.73
N ASN A 40 17.65 9.30 14.48
CA ASN A 40 17.49 10.27 13.40
C ASN A 40 16.12 10.05 12.75
N SER A 41 15.45 11.14 12.39
CA SER A 41 14.25 11.08 11.57
C SER A 41 14.61 11.34 10.12
N LEU A 42 14.04 10.55 9.21
CA LEU A 42 14.25 10.65 7.78
C LEU A 42 12.91 10.60 7.07
N GLN A 43 12.58 11.65 6.34
CA GLN A 43 11.42 11.63 5.45
C GLN A 43 11.73 10.78 4.21
N LEU A 44 10.91 9.75 3.98
CA LEU A 44 11.02 8.94 2.77
C LEU A 44 10.52 9.75 1.56
N PRO A 45 11.33 9.97 0.52
CA PRO A 45 10.91 10.75 -0.63
C PRO A 45 9.89 10.01 -1.48
N ASN A 46 8.88 10.72 -2.00
CA ASN A 46 7.74 10.12 -2.72
C ASN A 46 8.11 9.17 -3.86
N LYS A 47 9.23 9.44 -4.55
CA LYS A 47 9.73 8.61 -5.65
C LYS A 47 10.07 7.17 -5.21
N LEU A 48 10.40 6.96 -3.93
CA LEU A 48 10.72 5.64 -3.37
C LEU A 48 9.50 4.71 -3.38
N PHE A 49 8.31 5.22 -3.06
CA PHE A 49 7.10 4.40 -2.99
C PHE A 49 6.75 3.73 -4.32
N SER A 50 7.13 4.35 -5.46
CA SER A 50 6.94 3.75 -6.79
C SER A 50 7.80 2.51 -7.07
N LYS A 51 8.82 2.25 -6.22
CA LYS A 51 9.80 1.17 -6.39
C LYS A 51 9.77 0.15 -5.25
N ALA A 52 9.12 0.48 -4.14
CA ALA A 52 9.02 -0.36 -2.97
C ALA A 52 7.86 -1.36 -3.09
N GLN A 53 7.92 -2.44 -2.32
CA GLN A 53 6.82 -3.38 -2.20
C GLN A 53 5.66 -2.80 -1.38
N VAL A 54 4.48 -3.40 -1.54
CA VAL A 54 3.31 -3.08 -0.73
C VAL A 54 3.66 -3.19 0.75
N GLY A 55 3.30 -2.17 1.53
CA GLY A 55 3.59 -2.11 2.96
C GLY A 55 5.06 -1.85 3.31
N LEU A 56 5.91 -1.51 2.34
CA LEU A 56 7.34 -1.21 2.54
C LEU A 56 8.15 -2.37 3.15
N ALA A 57 7.70 -3.61 2.91
CA ALA A 57 8.30 -4.82 3.49
C ALA A 57 9.75 -5.07 3.06
N ASP A 58 10.18 -4.45 1.94
CA ASP A 58 11.51 -4.52 1.36
C ASP A 58 12.43 -3.36 1.77
N LEU A 59 11.96 -2.43 2.61
CA LEU A 59 12.79 -1.35 3.13
C LEU A 59 13.80 -1.91 4.14
N ARG A 60 15.08 -1.62 3.97
CA ARG A 60 16.15 -1.99 4.91
C ARG A 60 17.14 -0.84 5.05
N ILE A 61 17.63 -0.62 6.28
CA ILE A 61 18.71 0.31 6.56
C ILE A 61 19.91 -0.51 6.99
N TYR A 62 21.03 -0.33 6.29
CA TYR A 62 22.28 -1.02 6.59
C TYR A 62 23.34 -0.04 7.08
N GLY A 63 24.01 -0.41 8.16
CA GLY A 63 25.22 0.23 8.66
C GLY A 63 26.44 -0.60 8.31
N TYR A 64 27.59 0.06 8.15
CA TYR A 64 28.87 -0.59 7.92
C TYR A 64 29.76 -0.43 9.15
N LYS A 65 30.24 -1.55 9.69
CA LYS A 65 31.20 -1.59 10.81
C LYS A 65 32.46 -2.31 10.36
N GLY A 66 33.41 -1.56 9.82
CA GLY A 66 34.61 -2.13 9.21
C GLY A 66 34.26 -2.93 7.96
N LYS A 67 34.41 -4.26 8.01
CA LYS A 67 34.05 -5.17 6.92
C LYS A 67 32.65 -5.76 7.04
N ASP A 68 32.00 -5.56 8.19
CA ASP A 68 30.69 -6.14 8.47
C ASP A 68 29.57 -5.20 8.05
N THR A 69 28.51 -5.78 7.49
CA THR A 69 27.24 -5.09 7.19
C THR A 69 26.23 -5.51 8.24
N VAL A 70 25.65 -4.55 8.95
CA VAL A 70 24.67 -4.79 10.01
C VAL A 70 23.36 -4.08 9.66
N GLU A 71 22.24 -4.75 9.87
CA GLU A 71 20.92 -4.12 9.72
C GLU A 71 20.66 -3.21 10.93
N VAL A 72 20.21 -1.98 10.65
CA VAL A 72 19.92 -0.97 11.66
C VAL A 72 18.42 -1.01 11.95
N PRO A 73 17.99 -1.18 13.21
CA PRO A 73 16.58 -1.14 13.58
C PRO A 73 16.01 0.27 13.37
N TYR A 74 14.76 0.35 12.94
CA TYR A 74 14.05 1.61 12.71
C TYR A 74 12.56 1.48 13.04
N ILE A 75 11.93 2.63 13.28
CA ILE A 75 10.47 2.75 13.43
C ILE A 75 9.94 3.38 12.15
N LEU A 76 8.92 2.77 11.57
CA LEU A 76 8.25 3.26 10.37
C LEU A 76 6.94 3.93 10.75
N GLU A 77 6.91 5.25 10.72
CA GLU A 77 5.68 6.02 10.84
C GLU A 77 5.09 6.24 9.45
N GLN A 78 3.91 5.66 9.22
CA GLN A 78 3.12 5.92 8.01
C GLN A 78 2.02 6.90 8.38
N SER A 79 1.97 8.04 7.69
CA SER A 79 0.82 8.94 7.76
C SER A 79 -0.45 8.16 7.41
N ALA A 80 -1.56 8.44 8.11
CA ALA A 80 -2.84 7.81 7.78
C ALA A 80 -3.18 8.05 6.30
N ASN A 81 -3.88 7.09 5.69
CA ASN A 81 -4.35 7.23 4.31
C ASN A 81 -5.04 8.59 4.14
N GLN A 82 -4.57 9.39 3.19
CA GLN A 82 -5.25 10.63 2.83
C GLN A 82 -6.42 10.26 1.91
N ILE A 83 -7.64 10.31 2.44
CA ILE A 83 -8.85 10.25 1.63
C ILE A 83 -9.16 11.68 1.20
N THR A 84 -9.04 11.95 -0.10
CA THR A 84 -9.48 13.21 -0.70
C THR A 84 -10.83 13.00 -1.36
N GLU A 85 -11.86 13.62 -0.81
CA GLU A 85 -13.18 13.70 -1.41
C GLU A 85 -13.30 15.03 -2.19
N SER A 86 -13.84 14.98 -3.40
CA SER A 86 -14.15 16.16 -4.20
C SER A 86 -15.60 16.05 -4.67
N GLU A 87 -16.44 16.98 -4.21
CA GLU A 87 -17.84 17.01 -4.58
C GLU A 87 -18.00 17.50 -6.03
N THR A 88 -18.79 16.79 -6.81
CA THR A 88 -19.21 17.22 -8.15
C THR A 88 -20.66 17.73 -8.08
N PRO A 89 -20.93 18.95 -8.59
CA PRO A 89 -22.31 19.43 -8.70
C PRO A 89 -23.11 18.56 -9.69
N PHE A 90 -24.38 18.39 -9.38
CA PHE A 90 -25.33 17.64 -10.20
C PHE A 90 -26.71 18.29 -10.11
N ASN A 91 -27.53 18.05 -11.12
CA ASN A 91 -28.94 18.41 -11.13
C ASN A 91 -29.79 17.15 -11.05
N ILE A 92 -30.97 17.25 -10.44
CA ILE A 92 -31.98 16.20 -10.52
C ILE A 92 -32.88 16.55 -11.69
N ILE A 93 -32.82 15.75 -12.76
CA ILE A 93 -33.57 16.01 -14.00
C ILE A 93 -34.89 15.25 -14.07
N ASN A 94 -35.06 14.22 -13.25
CA ASN A 94 -36.33 13.49 -13.13
C ASN A 94 -36.53 12.97 -11.71
N GLN A 95 -37.78 13.05 -11.24
CA GLN A 95 -38.27 12.47 -10.00
C GLN A 95 -39.63 11.87 -10.27
N SER A 96 -39.75 10.56 -10.13
CA SER A 96 -41.02 9.86 -10.32
C SER A 96 -41.15 8.70 -9.35
N SER A 97 -42.37 8.23 -9.16
CA SER A 97 -42.64 7.07 -8.34
C SER A 97 -43.83 6.29 -8.89
N ASN A 98 -43.87 5.01 -8.56
CA ASN A 98 -45.03 4.16 -8.76
C ASN A 98 -45.31 3.36 -7.47
N ALA A 99 -46.25 2.42 -7.53
CA ALA A 99 -46.62 1.60 -6.37
C ALA A 99 -45.46 0.77 -5.80
N ASN A 100 -44.40 0.53 -6.57
CA ASN A 100 -43.32 -0.39 -6.22
C ASN A 100 -41.99 0.31 -5.91
N ALA A 101 -41.72 1.49 -6.50
CA ALA A 101 -40.41 2.14 -6.40
C ALA A 101 -40.45 3.66 -6.62
N PHE A 102 -39.37 4.29 -6.16
CA PHE A 102 -39.02 5.69 -6.44
C PHE A 102 -37.85 5.73 -7.42
N TYR A 103 -37.90 6.66 -8.37
CA TYR A 103 -36.90 6.84 -9.41
C TYR A 103 -36.38 8.26 -9.39
N TYR A 104 -35.06 8.40 -9.36
CA TYR A 104 -34.36 9.67 -9.38
C TYR A 104 -33.28 9.62 -10.47
N THR A 105 -33.30 10.60 -11.37
CA THR A 105 -32.28 10.73 -12.41
C THR A 105 -31.41 11.93 -12.12
N PHE A 106 -30.12 11.69 -11.94
CA PHE A 106 -29.11 12.70 -11.69
C PHE A 106 -28.33 12.99 -12.96
N GLN A 107 -28.17 14.27 -13.28
CA GLN A 107 -27.30 14.73 -14.35
C GLN A 107 -26.08 15.40 -13.74
N ALA A 108 -24.91 14.81 -13.93
CA ALA A 108 -23.64 15.43 -13.57
C ALA A 108 -23.45 16.71 -14.38
N SER A 109 -23.01 17.80 -13.72
CA SER A 109 -22.79 19.07 -14.41
C SER A 109 -21.56 19.08 -15.32
N ASN A 110 -20.64 18.13 -15.11
CA ASN A 110 -19.39 18.02 -15.87
C ASN A 110 -19.09 16.55 -16.18
N ILE A 111 -18.35 16.30 -17.26
CA ILE A 111 -17.82 14.97 -17.58
C ILE A 111 -16.58 14.75 -16.72
N SER A 112 -16.75 14.04 -15.61
CA SER A 112 -15.66 13.63 -14.71
C SER A 112 -15.84 12.16 -14.30
N THR A 113 -14.75 11.54 -13.84
CA THR A 113 -14.85 10.21 -13.25
C THR A 113 -15.45 10.32 -11.86
N ILE A 114 -16.66 9.79 -11.68
CA ILE A 114 -17.37 9.73 -10.40
C ILE A 114 -17.38 8.27 -9.96
N ASN A 115 -16.91 8.00 -8.75
CA ASN A 115 -16.78 6.65 -8.20
C ASN A 115 -17.55 6.46 -6.88
N GLN A 116 -18.29 7.48 -6.44
CA GLN A 116 -19.02 7.45 -5.17
C GLN A 116 -20.31 8.27 -5.27
N ILE A 117 -21.40 7.71 -4.75
CA ILE A 117 -22.66 8.42 -4.51
C ILE A 117 -22.95 8.36 -3.01
N LYS A 118 -23.15 9.51 -2.39
CA LYS A 118 -23.51 9.62 -0.97
C LYS A 118 -25.00 9.90 -0.86
N LEU A 119 -25.75 8.90 -0.40
CA LEU A 119 -27.19 9.02 -0.21
C LEU A 119 -27.49 9.45 1.24
N SER A 120 -28.28 10.50 1.40
CA SER A 120 -28.71 11.01 2.71
C SER A 120 -30.22 10.99 2.79
N PHE A 121 -30.77 9.94 3.41
CA PHE A 121 -32.21 9.77 3.59
C PHE A 121 -32.64 10.34 4.94
N LYS A 122 -33.82 10.98 4.99
CA LYS A 122 -34.39 11.47 6.25
C LYS A 122 -34.71 10.34 7.23
N GLN A 123 -35.15 9.19 6.70
CA GLN A 123 -35.40 7.99 7.49
C GLN A 123 -34.08 7.27 7.77
N LEU A 124 -33.69 7.22 9.03
CA LEU A 124 -32.56 6.42 9.50
C LEU A 124 -33.02 4.98 9.80
N ASN A 125 -32.09 4.02 9.80
CA ASN A 125 -32.31 2.62 10.17
C ASN A 125 -33.32 1.86 9.28
N PHE A 126 -33.15 1.96 7.96
CA PHE A 126 -33.93 1.18 7.00
C PHE A 126 -33.00 0.53 5.97
N ASP A 127 -33.33 -0.68 5.54
CA ASP A 127 -32.60 -1.38 4.48
C ASP A 127 -33.17 -1.00 3.12
N TRP A 128 -32.52 -0.04 2.45
CA TRP A 128 -32.91 0.37 1.11
C TRP A 128 -32.24 -0.51 0.07
N LYS A 129 -33.05 -1.16 -0.77
CA LYS A 129 -32.55 -1.80 -1.99
C LYS A 129 -32.44 -0.74 -3.09
N VAL A 130 -31.22 -0.44 -3.50
CA VAL A 130 -30.93 0.54 -4.56
C VAL A 130 -30.44 -0.19 -5.80
N VAL A 131 -30.96 0.20 -6.97
CA VAL A 131 -30.44 -0.20 -8.28
C VAL A 131 -29.81 1.05 -8.90
N LEU A 132 -28.53 0.96 -9.23
CA LEU A 132 -27.80 2.05 -9.87
C LEU A 132 -27.62 1.71 -11.34
N GLU A 133 -28.07 2.62 -12.19
CA GLU A 133 -27.93 2.56 -13.64
C GLU A 133 -27.21 3.82 -14.13
N GLY A 134 -26.52 3.72 -15.26
CA GLY A 134 -25.77 4.84 -15.83
C GLY A 134 -25.80 4.79 -17.36
N SER A 135 -25.92 5.96 -17.98
CA SER A 135 -25.90 6.14 -19.43
C SER A 135 -25.16 7.44 -19.76
N ASN A 136 -24.42 7.43 -20.87
CA ASN A 136 -23.78 8.63 -21.41
C ASN A 136 -24.62 9.28 -22.53
N ASP A 137 -25.72 8.65 -22.93
CA ASP A 137 -26.49 8.97 -24.13
C ASP A 137 -28.02 9.03 -23.89
N ASN A 138 -28.48 8.89 -22.64
CA ASN A 138 -29.90 8.89 -22.24
C ASN A 138 -30.78 7.90 -23.05
N GLN A 139 -30.21 6.78 -23.49
CA GLN A 139 -30.95 5.67 -24.13
C GLN A 139 -31.06 4.44 -23.23
#